data_AF-A0A9E5CLS1-F1
#
_entry.id   AF-A0A9E5CLS1-F1
#
_cell.length_a   1.000
_cell.length_b   1.000
_cell.length_c   1.000
_cell.angle_alpha   90.00
_cell.angle_beta   90.00
_cell.angle_gamma   90.00
#
_symmetry.space_group_name_H-M   'P 1'
#
loop_
_entity.id
_entity.type
_entity.pdbx_description
1 polymer ?
#
loop_
_entity_poly.entity_id
_entity_poly.type
_entity_poly.pdbx_seq_one_letter_code
_entity_poly.pdbx_strand_id
1 'polypeptide(L)' 'MSSINYGRLRSLSARRLIQALRDEGFFLIRQRGSHHCYGHEDGRRVTCHLPDPGTPSPRAH' A
#
# COMPACT_ATOMS: atom_id res chain seq x y z
N MET A 1 8.44 -20.03 6.49
CA MET A 1 8.44 -19.04 5.39
C MET A 1 6.99 -18.85 4.94
N SER A 2 6.38 -17.73 5.28
CA SER A 2 4.97 -17.49 4.96
C SER A 2 4.77 -17.37 3.44
N SER A 3 3.97 -18.28 2.88
CA SER A 3 3.60 -18.26 1.46
C SER A 3 2.65 -17.08 1.22
N ILE A 4 3.21 -15.94 0.80
CA ILE A 4 2.41 -14.76 0.45
C ILE A 4 1.68 -15.07 -0.86
N ASN A 5 0.35 -15.07 -0.81
CA ASN A 5 -0.48 -15.37 -1.96
C ASN A 5 -0.62 -14.12 -2.86
N TYR A 6 0.37 -13.90 -3.72
CA TYR A 6 0.47 -12.70 -4.58
C TYR A 6 -0.70 -12.52 -5.57
N GLY A 7 -1.48 -13.58 -5.85
CA GLY A 7 -2.71 -13.47 -6.66
C GLY A 7 -3.78 -12.59 -6.02
N ARG A 8 -3.91 -12.62 -4.69
CA ARG A 8 -4.83 -11.72 -3.96
C ARG A 8 -4.34 -10.27 -3.95
N LEU A 9 -3.03 -10.02 -4.09
CA LEU A 9 -2.50 -8.65 -4.20
C LEU A 9 -2.99 -7.94 -5.45
N ARG A 10 -3.21 -8.64 -6.57
CA ARG A 10 -3.73 -8.02 -7.81
C ARG A 10 -5.16 -7.48 -7.66
N SER A 11 -5.98 -8.11 -6.82
CA SER A 11 -7.33 -7.63 -6.49
C SER A 11 -7.38 -6.64 -5.33
N LEU A 12 -6.25 -6.44 -4.63
CA LEU A 12 -6.18 -5.58 -3.47
C LEU A 12 -5.93 -4.14 -3.93
N SER A 13 -6.98 -3.30 -3.88
CA SER A 13 -6.79 -1.87 -4.11
C SER A 13 -5.79 -1.29 -3.11
N ALA A 14 -4.92 -0.38 -3.55
CA ALA A 14 -3.95 0.29 -2.68
C ALA A 14 -4.63 0.95 -1.45
N ARG A 15 -5.88 1.41 -1.59
CA ARG A 15 -6.69 1.92 -0.48
C ARG A 15 -6.97 0.86 0.60
N ARG A 16 -7.34 -0.37 0.21
CA ARG A 16 -7.55 -1.47 1.16
C ARG A 16 -6.25 -1.88 1.85
N LEU A 17 -5.13 -1.87 1.12
CA LEU A 17 -3.82 -2.11 1.71
C LEU A 17 -3.47 -1.04 2.74
N ILE A 18 -3.67 0.24 2.41
CA ILE A 18 -3.42 1.35 3.33
C ILE A 18 -4.31 1.26 4.57
N GLN A 19 -5.59 0.90 4.41
CA GLN A 19 -6.48 0.71 5.55
C GLN A 19 -5.97 -0.42 6.47
N ALA A 20 -5.63 -1.58 5.90
CA ALA A 20 -5.09 -2.70 6.68
C ALA A 20 -3.78 -2.34 7.39
N LEU A 21 -2.89 -1.58 6.73
CA LEU A 21 -1.67 -1.07 7.34
C LEU A 21 -1.98 -0.19 8.56
N ARG A 22 -2.94 0.74 8.43
CA ARG A 22 -3.35 1.61 9.53
C ARG A 22 -3.98 0.83 10.69
N ASP A 23 -4.79 -0.18 10.37
CA ASP A 23 -5.42 -1.05 11.37
C ASP A 23 -4.38 -1.91 12.11
N GLU A 24 -3.28 -2.28 11.45
CA GLU A 24 -2.13 -2.94 12.08
C GLU A 24 -1.19 -1.97 12.83
N GLY A 25 -1.49 -0.66 12.86
CA GLY A 25 -0.70 0.34 13.58
C GLY A 25 0.38 1.04 12.74
N PHE A 26 0.41 0.81 11.42
CA PHE A 26 1.32 1.57 10.56
C PHE A 26 0.83 3.00 10.35
N PHE A 27 1.76 3.95 10.41
CA PHE A 27 1.51 5.37 10.17
C PHE A 27 2.33 5.88 8.98
N LEU A 28 1.81 6.90 8.29
CA LEU A 28 2.49 7.49 7.13
C LEU A 28 3.72 8.28 7.61
N ILE A 29 4.92 7.87 7.18
CA ILE A 29 6.17 8.56 7.50
C ILE A 29 6.47 9.63 6.44
N ARG A 30 6.29 9.28 5.15
CA ARG A 30 6.65 10.16 4.04
C ARG A 30 5.78 9.90 2.82
N GLN A 31 5.40 10.95 2.13
CA GLN A 31 4.80 10.88 0.80
C GLN A 31 5.68 11.65 -0.20
N ARG A 32 5.94 11.04 -1.36
CA ARG A 32 6.59 11.69 -2.50
C ARG A 32 5.88 11.29 -3.79
N GLY A 33 5.09 12.22 -4.33
CA GLY A 33 4.21 11.94 -5.47
C GLY A 33 3.26 10.78 -5.14
N SER A 34 3.19 9.79 -6.03
CA SER A 34 2.38 8.58 -5.82
C SER A 34 3.00 7.57 -4.86
N HIS A 35 4.21 7.80 -4.34
CA HIS A 35 4.84 6.89 -3.38
C HIS A 35 4.54 7.31 -1.94
N HIS A 36 3.84 6.43 -1.22
CA HIS A 36 3.51 6.59 0.19
C HIS A 36 4.33 5.58 1.00
N CYS A 37 5.12 6.05 1.95
CA CYS A 37 5.90 5.24 2.87
C CYS A 37 5.24 5.21 4.24
N TYR A 38 4.84 4.02 4.67
CA TYR A 38 4.30 3.74 5.99
C TYR A 38 5.36 3.07 6.86
N GLY A 39 5.38 3.40 8.15
CA GLY A 39 6.21 2.75 9.14
C GLY A 39 5.39 2.29 10.32
N HIS A 40 5.96 1.38 11.08
CA HIS A 40 5.39 0.86 12.30
C HIS A 40 6.43 0.97 13.43
N GLU A 41 5.99 1.04 14.69
CA GLU A 41 6.87 1.23 15.85
C GLU A 41 7.87 0.07 16.02
N ASP A 42 7.52 -1.12 15.53
CA ASP A 42 8.41 -2.30 15.50
C ASP A 42 9.59 -2.17 14.50
N GLY A 43 9.65 -1.09 13.72
CA GLY A 43 10.68 -0.83 12.72
C GLY A 43 10.36 -1.34 11.31
N ARG A 44 9.20 -1.97 11.07
CA ARG A 44 8.76 -2.33 9.72
C ARG A 44 8.45 -1.09 8.89
N ARG A 45 8.73 -1.19 7.60
CA ARG A 45 8.48 -0.11 6.65
C ARG A 45 7.92 -0.66 5.34
N VAL A 46 6.84 -0.05 4.88
CA VAL A 46 6.13 -0.45 3.65
C VAL A 46 6.01 0.75 2.73
N THR A 47 6.40 0.59 1.47
CA THR A 47 6.19 1.62 0.44
C THR A 47 5.08 1.17 -0.49
N CYS A 48 4.00 1.94 -0.56
CA CYS A 48 2.86 1.73 -1.43
C CYS A 48 2.87 2.76 -2.56
N HIS A 49 2.67 2.31 -3.79
CA HIS A 49 2.34 3.21 -4.90
C HIS A 49 0.83 3.42 -4.95
N LEU A 50 0.39 4.63 -4.62
CA LEU A 50 -0.99 5.07 -4.73
C LEU A 50 -1.03 6.23 -5.74
N PRO A 51 -1.57 6.00 -6.95
CA PRO A 51 -1.81 7.07 -7.90
C PRO A 51 -2.79 8.09 -7.33
N ASP A 52 -2.65 9.35 -7.72
CA ASP A 52 -3.64 10.37 -7.40
C ASP A 52 -5.02 9.93 -7.87
N PRO A 53 -6.08 10.20 -7.08
CA PRO A 53 -7.44 9.75 -7.41
C PRO A 53 -7.98 10.32 -8.73
N GLY A 54 -7.35 11.37 -9.27
CA GLY A 54 -7.65 11.95 -10.59
C GLY A 54 -6.89 11.30 -11.75
N THR A 55 -5.92 10.42 -11.49
CA THR A 55 -5.15 9.72 -12.52
C THR A 55 -5.87 8.41 -12.86
N PRO A 56 -6.39 8.24 -14.08
CA PRO A 56 -7.06 7.00 -14.48
C PRO A 56 -6.07 5.84 -14.36
N SER A 57 -6.47 4.79 -13.63
CA SER A 57 -5.68 3.58 -13.52
C SER A 57 -5.52 2.96 -14.92
N PRO A 58 -4.30 2.57 -15.35
CA PRO A 58 -4.15 1.89 -16.63
C PRO A 58 -5.01 0.62 -16.59
N ARG A 59 -5.99 0.53 -17.49
CA ARG A 59 -6.86 -0.65 -17.61
C ARG A 59 -5.96 -1.88 -17.78
N ALA A 60 -5.97 -2.78 -16.80
CA ALA A 60 -5.40 -4.10 -16.96
C ALA A 60 -6.26 -4.84 -17.99
N HIS A 61 -5.67 -5.15 -19.15
CA HIS A 61 -6.21 -6.03 -20.18
C HIS A 61 -5.92 -7.48 -19.83
#